data_AF-A0A915E8W8-F1
#
_entry.id   AF-A0A915E8W8-F1
#
_cell.length_a   1.000
_cell.length_b   1.000
_cell.length_c   1.000
_cell.angle_alpha   90.00
_cell.angle_beta   90.00
_cell.angle_gamma   90.00
#
_symmetry.space_group_name_H-M   'P 1'
#
loop_
_entity.id
_entity.type
_entity.pdbx_description
1 polymer ?
#
loop_
_entity_poly.entity_id
_entity_poly.type
_entity_poly.pdbx_seq_one_letter_code
_entity_poly.pdbx_strand_id
1 'polypeptide(L)'
;MTESIILCGRFHLLKEIGKGGFSIVYSCNDITDLSDKSAKKFAIKQEPKKTKYSVLWHELEVLKKLEGIPGIPNVHHHETYLSQRHAAKPQG
;
A
#
# COMPACT_ATOMS: atom_id res chain seq x y z
N MET A 1 13.80 -18.01 -2.72
CA MET A 1 12.63 -17.69 -1.88
C MET A 1 12.44 -16.19 -1.95
N THR A 2 11.40 -15.70 -2.62
CA THR A 2 11.06 -14.26 -2.62
C THR A 2 10.53 -13.90 -1.24
N GLU A 3 11.15 -12.93 -0.57
CA GLU A 3 10.71 -12.46 0.74
C GLU A 3 9.29 -11.91 0.66
N SER A 4 8.43 -12.35 1.59
CA SER A 4 7.08 -11.81 1.75
C SER A 4 7.17 -10.39 2.33
N ILE A 5 6.61 -9.41 1.63
CA ILE A 5 6.57 -8.02 2.11
C ILE A 5 5.23 -7.78 2.80
N ILE A 6 5.27 -7.45 4.09
CA ILE A 6 4.11 -7.00 4.85
C ILE A 6 4.31 -5.52 5.17
N LEU A 7 3.44 -4.67 4.62
CA LEU A 7 3.41 -3.25 4.95
C LEU A 7 2.47 -3.00 6.13
N CYS A 8 2.87 -2.06 6.99
CA CYS A 8 2.01 -1.57 8.09
C CYS A 8 1.58 -2.68 9.08
N GLY A 9 2.31 -3.81 9.13
CA GLY A 9 1.92 -5.00 9.89
C GLY A 9 0.60 -5.67 9.44
N ARG A 10 0.02 -5.25 8.31
CA ARG A 10 -1.37 -5.57 7.92
C ARG A 10 -1.54 -5.98 6.46
N PHE A 11 -0.76 -5.41 5.56
CA PHE A 11 -1.00 -5.60 4.13
C PHE A 11 0.12 -6.43 3.51
N HIS A 12 -0.18 -7.68 3.16
CA HIS A 12 0.73 -8.54 2.43
C HIS A 12 0.73 -8.16 0.95
N LEU A 13 1.84 -7.61 0.45
CA LEU A 13 2.00 -7.21 -0.95
C LEU A 13 2.17 -8.42 -1.85
N LEU A 14 1.43 -8.45 -2.95
CA LEU A 14 1.43 -9.57 -3.90
C LEU A 14 2.25 -9.25 -5.16
N LYS A 15 1.81 -8.24 -5.91
CA LYS A 15 2.43 -7.85 -7.19
C LYS A 15 2.13 -6.40 -7.51
N GLU A 16 2.97 -5.80 -8.35
CA GLU A 16 2.67 -4.55 -9.02
C GLU A 16 1.49 -4.76 -9.97
N ILE A 17 0.53 -3.83 -9.95
CA ILE A 17 -0.65 -3.82 -10.84
C ILE A 17 -0.76 -2.53 -11.65
N GLY A 18 0.12 -1.56 -11.41
CA GLY A 18 0.17 -0.33 -12.19
C GLY A 18 1.32 0.57 -11.77
N LYS A 19 1.72 1.45 -12.68
CA LYS A 19 2.75 2.46 -12.45
C LYS A 19 2.39 3.74 -13.18
N GLY A 20 2.42 4.85 -12.45
CA GLY A 20 2.21 6.19 -12.97
C GLY A 20 3.47 7.05 -12.85
N GLY A 21 3.37 8.31 -13.27
CA GLY A 21 4.50 9.25 -13.24
C GLY A 21 5.06 9.52 -11.85
N PHE A 22 4.22 9.44 -10.81
CA PHE A 22 4.59 9.75 -9.42
C PHE A 22 4.57 8.53 -8.49
N SER A 23 3.89 7.44 -8.86
CA SER A 23 3.60 6.36 -7.93
C SER A 23 3.61 4.98 -8.58
N ILE A 24 3.83 3.94 -7.77
CA ILE A 24 3.59 2.54 -8.13
C ILE A 24 2.36 2.05 -7.35
N VAL A 25 1.56 1.19 -7.96
CA VAL A 25 0.37 0.58 -7.35
C VAL A 25 0.58 -0.93 -7.25
N TYR A 26 0.37 -1.48 -6.05
CA TYR A 26 0.47 -2.91 -5.76
C TYR A 26 -0.89 -3.48 -5.36
N SER A 27 -1.19 -4.71 -5.78
CA SER A 27 -2.26 -5.50 -5.14
C SER A 27 -1.76 -6.09 -3.83
N CYS A 28 -2.61 -6.12 -2.82
CA CYS A 28 -2.31 -6.71 -1.51
C CYS A 28 -3.53 -7.41 -0.90
N ASN A 29 -3.25 -8.27 0.07
CA ASN A 29 -4.25 -8.87 0.95
C ASN A 29 -4.11 -8.29 2.35
N ASP A 30 -5.24 -8.00 2.99
CA ASP A 30 -5.29 -7.71 4.43
C ASP A 30 -5.19 -9.01 5.23
N ILE A 31 -4.17 -9.11 6.09
CA ILE A 31 -3.90 -10.31 6.90
C ILE A 31 -4.50 -10.23 8.31
N THR A 32 -5.19 -9.14 8.64
CA THR A 32 -5.83 -8.98 9.97
C THR A 32 -7.18 -9.69 10.06
N ASP A 33 -7.83 -9.93 8.93
CA ASP A 33 -9.07 -10.68 8.85
C ASP A 33 -8.78 -12.15 8.57
N LEU A 34 -8.50 -12.90 9.64
CA LEU A 34 -8.32 -14.36 9.60
C LEU A 34 -9.66 -15.12 9.65
N SER A 35 -10.79 -14.40 9.76
CA SER A 35 -12.10 -14.98 10.02
C SER A 35 -12.82 -15.43 8.74
N ASP A 36 -12.47 -14.82 7.60
CA ASP A 36 -13.03 -15.17 6.31
C ASP A 36 -11.97 -15.89 5.45
N LYS A 37 -12.34 -17.02 4.84
CA LYS A 37 -11.45 -17.82 4.00
C LYS A 37 -10.98 -17.09 2.73
N SER A 38 -11.48 -15.87 2.50
CA SER A 38 -10.99 -14.94 1.49
C SER A 38 -10.39 -13.70 2.15
N ALA A 39 -9.07 -13.58 2.13
CA ALA A 39 -8.40 -12.36 2.57
C ALA A 39 -8.91 -11.17 1.73
N LYS A 40 -9.35 -10.09 2.39
CA LYS A 40 -9.86 -8.90 1.72
C LYS A 40 -8.75 -8.27 0.87
N LYS A 41 -9.05 -8.04 -0.40
CA LYS A 41 -8.08 -7.52 -1.39
C LYS A 41 -8.13 -6.00 -1.42
N PHE A 42 -6.96 -5.37 -1.47
CA PHE A 42 -6.80 -3.92 -1.57
C PHE A 42 -5.74 -3.56 -2.61
N ALA A 43 -5.73 -2.29 -3.00
CA ALA A 43 -4.64 -1.68 -3.75
C ALA A 43 -3.87 -0.73 -2.83
N ILE A 44 -2.54 -0.76 -2.91
CA ILE A 44 -1.64 0.18 -2.23
C ILE A 44 -0.95 1.05 -3.27
N LYS A 45 -1.13 2.36 -3.16
CA LYS A 45 -0.41 3.35 -3.95
C LYS A 45 0.77 3.88 -3.14
N GLN A 46 1.97 3.73 -3.69
CA GLN A 46 3.23 4.12 -3.06
C GLN A 46 3.91 5.22 -3.86
N GLU A 47 4.30 6.29 -3.18
CA GLU A 47 5.12 7.38 -3.72
C GLU A 47 6.45 7.45 -2.95
N PRO A 48 7.61 7.63 -3.61
CA PRO A 48 8.88 7.84 -2.93
C PRO A 48 8.88 9.14 -2.10
N LYS A 49 9.35 9.09 -0.85
CA LYS A 49 9.42 10.27 0.03
C LYS A 49 10.32 11.41 -0.49
N LYS A 50 11.26 11.11 -1.39
CA LYS A 50 12.23 12.08 -1.97
C LYS A 50 11.73 12.76 -3.25
N THR A 51 10.42 12.98 -3.39
CA THR A 51 9.87 13.74 -4.52
C THR A 51 9.89 15.24 -4.23
N LYS A 52 10.08 16.06 -5.26
CA LYS A 52 10.04 17.54 -5.14
C LYS A 52 8.63 18.03 -4.75
N TYR A 53 7.61 17.29 -5.17
CA TYR A 53 6.21 17.53 -4.85
C TYR A 53 5.57 16.18 -4.51
N SER A 54 4.93 16.09 -3.35
CA SER A 54 4.16 14.91 -3.00
C SER A 54 2.72 15.08 -3.46
N VAL A 55 2.33 14.33 -4.49
CA VAL A 55 0.94 14.40 -5.01
C VAL A 55 0.02 13.46 -4.25
N LEU A 56 0.58 12.43 -3.60
CA LEU A 56 -0.18 11.44 -2.85
C LEU A 56 -0.93 12.03 -1.65
N TRP A 57 -0.35 13.00 -0.94
CA TRP A 57 -1.03 13.68 0.17
C TRP A 57 -2.19 14.55 -0.31
N HIS A 58 -2.03 15.25 -1.43
CA HIS A 58 -3.12 16.03 -2.00
C HIS A 58 -4.26 15.14 -2.50
N GLU A 59 -3.94 14.02 -3.16
CA GLU A 59 -4.93 13.02 -3.57
C GLU A 59 -5.68 12.43 -2.37
N LEU A 60 -5.00 12.14 -1.26
CA LEU A 60 -5.63 11.72 -0.02
C LEU A 60 -6.64 12.74 0.51
N GLU A 61 -6.27 14.03 0.53
CA GLU A 61 -7.17 15.11 0.97
C GLU A 61 -8.42 15.22 0.09
N VAL A 62 -8.26 15.08 -1.22
CA VAL A 62 -9.38 15.08 -2.18
C VAL A 62 -10.28 13.86 -1.94
N LEU A 63 -9.70 12.66 -1.84
CA LEU A 63 -10.47 11.43 -1.63
C LEU A 63 -11.26 11.45 -0.32
N LYS A 64 -10.67 11.98 0.77
CA LYS A 64 -11.37 12.14 2.06
C LYS A 64 -12.58 13.06 1.97
N LYS A 65 -12.52 14.11 1.14
CA LYS A 65 -13.66 15.02 0.93
C LYS A 65 -14.78 14.38 0.08
N LEU A 66 -14.45 13.36 -0.71
CA LEU A 66 -15.37 12.67 -1.60
C LEU A 66 -15.84 11.30 -1.05
N GLU A 67 -15.50 10.99 0.20
CA GLU A 67 -15.84 9.72 0.84
C GLU A 67 -17.36 9.49 0.86
N GLY A 68 -17.77 8.27 0.55
CA GLY A 68 -19.18 7.87 0.50
C GLY A 68 -19.91 8.20 -0.80
N ILE A 69 -19.29 8.90 -1.76
CA ILE A 69 -19.87 9.13 -3.08
C ILE A 69 -19.79 7.83 -3.92
N PRO A 70 -20.91 7.32 -4.46
CA PRO A 70 -20.90 6.13 -5.29
C PRO A 70 -19.93 6.26 -6.48
N GLY A 71 -19.07 5.26 -6.66
CA GLY A 71 -18.06 5.24 -7.72
C GLY A 71 -16.72 5.90 -7.36
N ILE A 72 -16.62 6.58 -6.21
CA ILE A 72 -15.35 7.09 -5.68
C ILE A 72 -14.75 6.07 -4.70
N PRO A 73 -13.45 5.72 -4.82
CA PRO A 73 -12.81 4.77 -3.92
C PRO A 73 -12.58 5.36 -2.52
N ASN A 74 -12.85 4.57 -1.48
CA ASN A 74 -12.54 4.94 -0.10
C ASN A 74 -11.08 4.65 0.25
N VAL A 75 -10.49 5.50 1.10
CA VAL A 75 -9.15 5.26 1.65
C VAL A 75 -9.26 4.52 2.97
N HIS A 76 -8.65 3.34 3.05
CA HIS A 76 -8.73 2.48 4.23
C HIS A 76 -7.57 2.65 5.21
N HIS A 77 -6.42 3.12 4.72
CA HIS A 77 -5.20 3.33 5.50
C HIS A 77 -4.29 4.30 4.77
N HIS A 78 -3.55 5.13 5.52
CA HIS A 78 -2.49 5.96 4.95
C HIS A 78 -1.38 6.17 5.99
N GLU A 79 -0.14 5.97 5.57
CA GLU A 79 1.02 6.27 6.42
C GLU A 79 2.28 6.53 5.59
N THR A 80 3.28 7.14 6.23
CA THR A 80 4.64 7.14 5.72
C THR A 80 5.39 6.01 6.40
N TYR A 81 5.85 5.03 5.63
CA TYR A 81 6.69 3.95 6.16
C TYR A 81 8.13 4.13 5.72
N LEU A 82 9.06 3.72 6.59
CA LEU A 82 10.44 3.51 6.19
C LEU A 82 10.53 2.12 5.56
N SER A 83 11.01 2.02 4.33
CA SER A 83 11.35 0.72 3.76
C SER A 83 12.49 0.13 4.57
N GLN A 84 12.20 -0.71 5.56
CA GLN A 84 13.22 -1.55 6.16
C GLN A 84 13.57 -2.60 5.11
N ARG A 85 14.77 -2.51 4.55
CA ARG A 85 15.36 -3.69 3.91
C ARG A 85 15.55 -4.69 5.04
N HIS A 86 14.78 -5.76 5.07
CA HIS A 86 15.23 -6.95 5.79
C HIS A 86 16.46 -7.45 5.02
N ALA A 87 17.64 -7.03 5.46
CA ALA A 87 18.85 -7.69 5.04
C ALA A 87 18.77 -9.10 5.62
N ALA A 88 18.54 -10.11 4.77
CA ALA A 88 18.82 -11.48 5.12
C ALA A 88 20.21 -11.52 5.79
N LYS A 89 20.27 -11.91 7.07
CA LYS A 89 21.55 -12.18 7.71
C LYS A 89 22.22 -13.28 6.89
N PRO A 90 23.48 -13.13 6.45
CA PRO A 90 24.21 -14.25 5.90
C PRO A 90 24.26 -15.33 6.98
N GLN A 91 23.76 -16.52 6.63
CA GLN A 91 23.99 -17.73 7.42
C GLN A 91 25.47 -18.04 7.25
N GLY A 92 26.22 -17.89 8.34
CA GLY A 92 27.61 -18.35 8.43
C GLY A 92 27.69 -19.86 8.57
#